data_AF-A0A0R3MGB5-F1
#
_entry.id   AF-A0A0R3MGB5-F1
#
_cell.length_a   1.000
_cell.length_b   1.000
_cell.length_c   1.000
_cell.angle_alpha   90.00
_cell.angle_beta   90.00
_cell.angle_gamma   90.00
#
_symmetry.space_group_name_H-M   'P 1'
#
loop_
_entity.id
_entity.type
_entity.pdbx_description
1 polymer ?
#
loop_
_entity_poly.entity_id
_entity_poly.type
_entity_poly.pdbx_seq_one_letter_code
_entity_poly.pdbx_strand_id
1 'polypeptide(L)' 'MDLSAIIRRAIEIGNQHGFITFDQINELMNELAPAHKFKPQDIEALLDALSDQGIDVREA' A
#
# COMPACT_ATOMS: atom_id res chain seq x y z
N MET A 1 -6.99 -2.08 13.10
CA MET A 1 -6.52 -1.39 11.90
C MET A 1 -6.83 -2.26 10.71
N ASP A 2 -7.34 -1.58 9.69
CA ASP A 2 -8.07 -2.15 8.56
C ASP A 2 -7.41 -1.60 7.29
N LEU A 3 -7.51 -2.35 6.21
CA LEU A 3 -6.85 -2.09 4.93
C LEU A 3 -6.92 -0.60 4.49
N SER A 4 -8.02 0.08 4.78
CA SER A 4 -8.23 1.51 4.50
C SER A 4 -7.14 2.43 5.08
N ALA A 5 -6.60 2.12 6.26
CA ALA A 5 -5.52 2.90 6.86
C ALA A 5 -4.21 2.76 6.07
N ILE A 6 -3.93 1.56 5.56
CA ILE A 6 -2.74 1.26 4.76
C ILE A 6 -2.86 1.91 3.40
N ILE A 7 -4.03 1.79 2.76
CA ILE A 7 -4.32 2.46 1.48
C ILE A 7 -4.07 3.96 1.62
N ARG A 8 -4.63 4.60 2.64
CA ARG A 8 -4.43 6.03 2.88
C ARG A 8 -2.96 6.37 3.03
N ARG A 9 -2.22 5.57 3.80
CA ARG A 9 -0.79 5.82 4.07
C ARG A 9 0.07 5.61 2.83
N ALA A 10 -0.23 4.57 2.05
CA ALA A 10 0.42 4.29 0.78
C ALA A 10 0.18 5.41 -0.24
N ILE A 11 -1.04 5.96 -0.29
CA ILE A 11 -1.39 7.12 -1.12
C ILE A 11 -0.63 8.37 -0.67
N GLU A 12 -0.47 8.61 0.64
CA GLU A 12 0.33 9.73 1.15
C GLU A 12 1.79 9.64 0.70
N ILE A 13 2.41 8.46 0.83
CA ILE A 13 3.80 8.22 0.41
C ILE A 13 3.93 8.36 -1.11
N GLY A 14 3.02 7.73 -1.86
CA GLY A 14 2.99 7.82 -3.31
C GLY A 14 2.82 9.25 -3.84
N ASN A 15 2.01 10.07 -3.19
CA ASN A 15 1.88 11.49 -3.53
C ASN A 15 3.14 12.32 -3.21
N GLN A 16 3.90 11.95 -2.18
CA GLN A 16 5.14 12.64 -1.83
C GLN A 16 6.28 12.35 -2.82
N HIS A 17 6.35 11.11 -3.32
CA HIS A 17 7.47 10.64 -4.14
C HIS A 17 7.12 10.46 -5.63
N GLY A 18 5.84 10.48 -5.97
CA GLY A 18 5.31 10.13 -7.29
C GLY A 18 5.21 8.61 -7.54
N PHE A 19 5.69 7.80 -6.60
CA PHE A 19 5.64 6.34 -6.64
C PHE A 19 5.76 5.78 -5.22
N ILE A 20 5.43 4.51 -5.04
CA ILE A 20 5.67 3.75 -3.82
C ILE A 20 6.32 2.41 -4.18
N THR A 21 7.17 1.85 -3.31
CA THR A 21 7.78 0.54 -3.57
C THR A 21 7.07 -0.61 -2.85
N PHE A 22 7.25 -1.84 -3.36
CA PHE A 22 6.75 -3.05 -2.69
C PHE A 22 7.33 -3.21 -1.28
N ASP A 23 8.61 -2.84 -1.06
CA ASP A 23 9.20 -2.82 0.28
C ASP A 23 8.48 -1.84 1.21
N GLN A 24 8.19 -0.62 0.76
CA GLN A 24 7.43 0.34 1.56
C GLN A 24 6.02 -0.15 1.86
N ILE A 25 5.35 -0.77 0.90
CA ILE A 25 4.04 -1.40 1.11
C ILE A 25 4.15 -2.51 2.18
N ASN A 26 5.15 -3.39 2.07
CA ASN A 26 5.39 -4.45 3.05
C ASN A 26 5.71 -3.89 4.44
N GLU A 27 6.49 -2.81 4.55
CA GLU A 27 6.76 -2.13 5.82
C GLU A 27 5.48 -1.56 6.42
N LEU A 28 4.67 -0.85 5.64
CA LEU A 28 3.36 -0.34 6.09
C LEU A 28 2.44 -1.46 6.55
N MET A 29 2.41 -2.56 5.80
CA MET A 29 1.61 -3.73 6.15
C MET A 29 2.08 -4.31 7.48
N ASN A 30 3.38 -4.52 7.67
CA ASN A 30 3.96 -5.05 8.92
C ASN A 30 3.79 -4.11 10.12
N GLU A 31 3.87 -2.79 9.91
CA GLU A 31 3.71 -1.78 10.95
C GLU A 31 2.24 -1.66 11.40
N LEU A 32 1.30 -1.67 10.44
CA LEU A 32 -0.12 -1.37 10.69
C LEU A 32 -0.97 -2.61 10.94
N ALA A 33 -0.52 -3.81 10.52
CA ALA A 33 -1.16 -5.06 10.91
C ALA A 33 -0.19 -6.26 10.89
N PRO A 34 -0.46 -7.29 11.70
CA PRO A 34 0.34 -8.50 11.64
C PRO A 34 0.14 -9.23 10.29
N ALA A 35 1.24 -9.61 9.63
CA ALA A 35 1.32 -10.09 8.25
C ALA A 35 0.27 -11.15 7.85
N HIS A 36 -0.18 -11.98 8.79
CA HIS A 36 -1.20 -13.00 8.59
C HIS A 36 -2.63 -12.47 8.38
N LYS A 37 -2.85 -11.15 8.47
CA LYS A 37 -4.18 -10.54 8.37
C LYS A 37 -4.56 -10.18 6.93
N PHE A 38 -3.58 -10.04 6.04
CA PHE A 38 -3.82 -9.64 4.65
C PHE A 38 -4.02 -10.85 3.77
N LYS A 39 -5.12 -10.84 3.03
CA LYS A 39 -5.39 -11.77 1.95
C LYS A 39 -4.84 -11.19 0.64
N PRO A 40 -4.62 -12.03 -0.38
CA PRO A 40 -4.28 -11.55 -1.72
C PRO A 40 -5.24 -10.46 -2.22
N GLN A 41 -6.53 -10.60 -1.92
CA GLN A 41 -7.59 -9.64 -2.24
C GLN A 41 -7.37 -8.25 -1.62
N ASP A 42 -6.76 -8.19 -0.44
CA ASP A 42 -6.46 -6.93 0.24
C ASP A 42 -5.31 -6.21 -0.47
N ILE A 43 -4.33 -6.97 -0.97
CA ILE A 43 -3.22 -6.43 -1.77
C ILE A 43 -3.74 -5.94 -3.12
N GLU A 44 -4.61 -6.69 -3.79
CA GLU A 44 -5.25 -6.24 -5.04
C GLU A 44 -6.01 -4.92 -4.84
N ALA A 45 -6.82 -4.82 -3.78
CA ALA A 45 -7.54 -3.60 -3.46
C ALA A 45 -6.61 -2.40 -3.13
N LEU A 46 -5.45 -2.67 -2.51
CA LEU A 46 -4.43 -1.65 -2.29
C LEU A 46 -3.81 -1.15 -3.59
N LEU A 47 -3.42 -2.08 -4.49
CA LEU A 47 -2.82 -1.75 -5.77
C LEU A 47 -3.80 -1.01 -6.69
N ASP A 48 -5.07 -1.43 -6.71
CA ASP A 48 -6.13 -0.74 -7.45
C ASP A 48 -6.33 0.69 -6.94
N ALA A 49 -6.36 0.89 -5.62
CA ALA A 49 -6.50 2.21 -5.03
C ALA A 49 -5.30 3.13 -5.34
N LEU A 50 -4.09 2.59 -5.39
CA LEU A 50 -2.90 3.34 -5.79
C LEU A 50 -2.96 3.70 -7.28
N SER A 51 -3.37 2.76 -8.14
CA SER A 51 -3.51 2.97 -9.57
C SER A 51 -4.59 4.00 -9.91
N ASP A 52 -5.73 3.99 -9.19
CA ASP A 52 -6.81 4.99 -9.32
C ASP A 52 -6.31 6.40 -9.02
N GLN A 53 -5.37 6.53 -8.08
CA GLN A 53 -4.71 7.80 -7.74
C GLN A 53 -3.53 8.13 -8.67
N GLY A 54 -3.25 7.32 -9.68
CA GLY A 54 -2.13 7.52 -10.61
C GLY A 54 -0.75 7.33 -9.96
N ILE A 55 -0.68 6.57 -8.86
CA ILE A 55 0.57 6.29 -8.16
C ILE A 55 1.19 5.02 -8.72
N ASP A 56 2.41 5.13 -9.23
CA ASP A 56 3.18 3.98 -9.68
C ASP A 56 3.64 3.13 -8.49
N VAL A 57 3.48 1.80 -8.61
CA VAL A 57 4.10 0.85 -7.70
C VAL A 57 5.33 0.25 -8.36
N ARG A 58 6.48 0.34 -7.68
CA ARG A 58 7.78 -0.11 -8.23
C ARG A 58 8.41 -1.18 -7.34
N GLU A 59 9.27 -1.99 -7.95
CA GLU A 59 10.25 -2.77 -7.19
C GLU A 59 11.35 -1.82 -6.69
N ALA A 60 11.80 -2.03 -5.44
CA ALA A 60 12.84 -1.22 -4.81
C ALA A 60 14.24 -1.59 -5.30
#